data_AF-A0A521FIZ2-F1
#
_entry.id   AF-A0A521FIZ2-F1
#
_cell.length_a   1.000
_cell.length_b   1.000
_cell.length_c   1.000
_cell.angle_alpha   90.00
_cell.angle_beta   90.00
_cell.angle_gamma   90.00
#
_symmetry.space_group_name_H-M   'P 1'
#
loop_
_entity.id
_entity.type
_entity.pdbx_description
1 polymer ?
#
loop_
_entity_poly.entity_id
_entity_poly.type
_entity_poly.pdbx_seq_one_letter_code
_entity_poly.pdbx_strand_id
1 'polypeptide(L)'
;MSNFLRSAKGAFRIGHQLPRTASFTAWNAIVSHNLQHAVTTVNDQAVLDLTEVRFSKPIHKTQQAWNAVVSAESGYKVTLRWELTPDAEKCTRMDDKVILACYDAETGKFTTYRKVACRSALSYTVDFISWYAGHDMYWYIFMVSDNGKLISETEYLGMATVRA
;
A
#
# COMPACT_ATOMS: atom_id res chain seq x y z
N MET A 1 -18.24 7.04 -3.02
CA MET A 1 -17.65 5.68 -3.12
C MET A 1 -17.00 5.35 -4.48
N SER A 2 -17.51 5.79 -5.64
CA SER A 2 -16.94 5.41 -6.96
C SER A 2 -15.52 5.96 -7.24
N ASN A 3 -15.13 7.08 -6.62
CA ASN A 3 -13.80 7.68 -6.79
C ASN A 3 -12.68 6.95 -6.02
N PHE A 4 -13.00 6.35 -4.86
CA PHE A 4 -12.08 5.54 -4.06
C PHE A 4 -11.57 4.33 -4.85
N LEU A 5 -12.51 3.49 -5.33
CA LEU A 5 -12.17 2.29 -6.09
C LEU A 5 -11.47 2.64 -7.41
N ARG A 6 -11.83 3.76 -8.05
CA ARG A 6 -11.21 4.16 -9.32
C ARG A 6 -9.75 4.62 -9.14
N SER A 7 -9.44 5.39 -8.09
CA SER A 7 -8.10 5.91 -7.84
C SER A 7 -7.13 4.83 -7.35
N ALA A 8 -7.62 3.86 -6.59
CA ALA A 8 -6.82 2.72 -6.11
C ALA A 8 -6.45 1.70 -7.23
N LYS A 9 -6.83 1.96 -8.49
CA LYS A 9 -6.60 1.04 -9.61
C LYS A 9 -5.15 0.67 -9.86
N GLY A 10 -4.25 1.59 -9.51
CA GLY A 10 -2.81 1.38 -9.58
C GLY A 10 -2.35 0.22 -8.68
N ALA A 11 -2.51 0.38 -7.37
CA ALA A 11 -1.99 -0.54 -6.36
C ALA A 11 -2.63 -1.95 -6.44
N PHE A 12 -3.95 -2.01 -6.60
CA PHE A 12 -4.72 -3.25 -6.71
C PHE A 12 -4.32 -4.15 -7.89
N ARG A 13 -3.87 -3.59 -9.02
CA ARG A 13 -3.40 -4.40 -10.17
C ARG A 13 -2.08 -5.13 -9.91
N ILE A 14 -1.36 -4.76 -8.85
CA ILE A 14 -0.02 -5.29 -8.56
C ILE A 14 -0.10 -6.37 -7.50
N GLY A 15 -0.83 -6.11 -6.41
CA GLY A 15 -0.75 -6.94 -5.20
C GLY A 15 -1.66 -8.17 -5.20
N HIS A 16 -2.64 -8.26 -6.09
CA HIS A 16 -3.67 -9.30 -5.98
C HIS A 16 -3.38 -10.50 -6.88
N GLN A 17 -3.27 -11.69 -6.28
CA GLN A 17 -3.10 -12.95 -7.00
C GLN A 17 -4.40 -13.74 -6.96
N LEU A 18 -4.77 -14.34 -8.09
CA LEU A 18 -5.92 -15.23 -8.17
C LEU A 18 -5.51 -16.63 -8.64
N PRO A 19 -6.21 -17.68 -8.17
CA PRO A 19 -6.04 -19.01 -8.73
C PRO A 19 -6.41 -18.98 -10.23
N ARG A 20 -5.74 -19.81 -11.03
CA ARG A 20 -6.06 -19.93 -12.48
C ARG A 20 -7.51 -20.33 -12.77
N THR A 21 -8.19 -20.92 -11.78
CA THR A 21 -9.58 -21.38 -11.85
C THR A 21 -10.60 -20.30 -11.44
N ALA A 22 -10.16 -19.10 -11.04
CA ALA A 22 -11.07 -18.04 -10.63
C ALA A 22 -11.91 -17.53 -11.81
N SER A 23 -13.22 -17.40 -11.60
CA SER A 23 -14.18 -16.88 -12.58
C SER A 23 -14.28 -15.35 -12.60
N PHE A 24 -13.53 -14.67 -11.74
CA PHE A 24 -13.54 -13.22 -11.56
C PHE A 24 -12.14 -12.64 -11.72
N THR A 25 -12.06 -11.34 -12.00
CA THR A 25 -10.78 -10.64 -12.15
C THR A 25 -10.16 -10.30 -10.79
N ALA A 26 -8.83 -10.17 -10.75
CA ALA A 26 -8.10 -9.74 -9.55
C ALA A 26 -8.61 -8.39 -9.02
N TRP A 27 -9.05 -7.53 -9.94
CA TRP A 27 -9.75 -6.29 -9.65
C TRP A 27 -11.04 -6.50 -8.85
N ASN A 28 -11.95 -7.33 -9.36
CA ASN A 28 -13.24 -7.55 -8.72
C ASN A 28 -13.08 -8.18 -7.33
N ALA A 29 -12.13 -9.10 -7.19
CA ALA A 29 -11.85 -9.75 -5.91
C ALA A 29 -11.37 -8.76 -4.84
N ILE A 30 -10.42 -7.88 -5.17
CA ILE A 30 -9.89 -6.93 -4.18
C ILE A 30 -10.87 -5.79 -3.89
N VAL A 31 -11.64 -5.36 -4.90
CA VAL A 31 -12.74 -4.42 -4.69
C VAL A 31 -13.79 -5.03 -3.75
N SER A 32 -14.20 -6.28 -3.99
CA SER A 32 -15.16 -6.98 -3.13
C SER A 32 -14.65 -7.10 -1.70
N HIS A 33 -13.38 -7.45 -1.52
CA HIS A 33 -12.77 -7.54 -0.20
C HIS A 33 -12.82 -6.20 0.54
N ASN A 34 -12.36 -5.12 -0.09
CA ASN A 34 -12.36 -3.81 0.54
C ASN A 34 -13.78 -3.28 0.80
N LEU A 35 -14.76 -3.57 -0.06
CA LEU A 35 -16.16 -3.22 0.20
C LEU A 35 -16.76 -3.99 1.38
N GLN A 36 -16.29 -5.21 1.66
CA GLN A 36 -16.77 -6.03 2.77
C GLN A 36 -16.07 -5.73 4.09
N HIS A 37 -14.81 -5.29 4.06
CA HIS A 37 -13.97 -5.16 5.25
C HIS A 37 -13.55 -3.73 5.56
N ALA A 38 -13.28 -2.92 4.55
CA ALA A 38 -12.80 -1.54 4.73
C ALA A 38 -13.92 -0.51 4.62
N VAL A 39 -15.13 -0.88 4.23
CA VAL A 39 -16.29 0.02 4.24
C VAL A 39 -17.21 -0.38 5.39
N THR A 40 -17.37 0.54 6.33
CA THR A 40 -18.29 0.43 7.46
C THR A 40 -19.39 1.49 7.35
N THR A 41 -20.37 1.44 8.24
CA THR A 41 -21.44 2.44 8.32
C THR A 41 -21.38 3.16 9.66
N VAL A 42 -21.27 4.48 9.63
CA VAL A 42 -21.37 5.34 10.81
C VAL A 42 -22.47 6.35 10.56
N ASN A 43 -23.48 6.42 11.43
CA ASN A 43 -24.63 7.31 11.28
C ASN A 43 -25.31 7.21 9.90
N ASP A 44 -25.54 5.98 9.42
CA ASP A 44 -26.11 5.66 8.11
C ASP A 44 -25.30 6.18 6.89
N GLN A 45 -24.05 6.62 7.13
CA GLN A 45 -23.11 7.00 6.09
C GLN A 45 -22.01 5.95 5.96
N ALA A 46 -21.71 5.57 4.72
CA ALA A 46 -20.58 4.69 4.42
C ALA A 46 -19.26 5.42 4.72
N VAL A 47 -18.50 4.91 5.69
CA VAL A 47 -17.18 5.41 6.09
C VAL A 47 -16.13 4.37 5.71
N LEU A 48 -14.99 4.85 5.27
CA LEU A 48 -13.85 4.01 4.92
C LEU A 48 -12.96 3.83 6.15
N ASP A 49 -12.84 2.60 6.63
CA ASP A 49 -11.82 2.19 7.57
C ASP A 49 -10.49 1.99 6.83
N LEU A 50 -9.60 2.97 6.97
CA LEU A 50 -8.31 2.99 6.31
C LEU A 50 -7.36 1.90 6.83
N THR A 51 -7.54 1.38 8.05
CA THR A 51 -6.67 0.33 8.60
C THR A 51 -6.97 -1.04 7.99
N GLU A 52 -8.19 -1.23 7.50
CA GLU A 52 -8.66 -2.47 6.87
C GLU A 52 -8.48 -2.51 5.34
N VAL A 53 -7.98 -1.42 4.74
CA VAL A 53 -7.69 -1.41 3.31
C VAL A 53 -6.57 -2.40 2.98
N ARG A 54 -6.79 -3.22 1.94
CA ARG A 54 -5.82 -4.19 1.43
C ARG A 54 -5.58 -3.98 -0.05
N PHE A 55 -4.31 -3.89 -0.45
CA PHE A 55 -3.84 -3.77 -1.84
C PHE A 55 -3.32 -5.08 -2.44
N SER A 56 -3.00 -6.03 -1.58
CA SER A 56 -2.51 -7.34 -1.93
C SER A 56 -3.29 -8.43 -1.22
N LYS A 57 -3.35 -9.59 -1.87
CA LYS A 57 -3.81 -10.86 -1.32
C LYS A 57 -3.02 -11.96 -2.03
N PRO A 58 -1.85 -12.35 -1.50
CA PRO A 58 -0.98 -13.31 -2.13
C PRO A 58 -1.52 -14.74 -2.03
N ILE A 59 -1.24 -15.52 -3.06
CA ILE A 59 -1.33 -17.00 -3.03
C ILE A 59 0.07 -17.56 -2.82
N HIS A 60 1.05 -16.98 -3.50
CA HIS A 60 2.46 -17.23 -3.31
C HIS A 60 3.09 -16.01 -2.63
N LYS A 61 3.61 -16.21 -1.41
CA LYS A 61 4.01 -15.11 -0.55
C LYS A 61 5.53 -14.89 -0.51
N THR A 62 5.91 -13.61 -0.45
CA THR A 62 7.17 -13.16 0.17
C THR A 62 6.82 -12.51 1.51
N GLN A 63 7.79 -12.32 2.40
CA GLN A 63 7.54 -11.66 3.69
C GLN A 63 7.21 -10.18 3.51
N GLN A 64 6.45 -9.62 4.45
CA GLN A 64 6.18 -8.18 4.52
C GLN A 64 7.47 -7.39 4.78
N ALA A 65 7.36 -6.07 4.78
CA ALA A 65 8.41 -5.23 5.34
C ALA A 65 8.52 -5.53 6.85
N TRP A 66 9.71 -5.45 7.42
CA TRP A 66 9.90 -5.63 8.86
C TRP A 66 9.97 -4.26 9.53
N ASN A 67 9.25 -4.08 10.66
CA ASN A 67 9.21 -2.82 11.41
C ASN A 67 9.05 -1.58 10.52
N ALA A 68 8.15 -1.66 9.54
CA ALA A 68 7.97 -0.58 8.60
C ALA A 68 7.31 0.62 9.30
N VAL A 69 7.87 1.81 9.06
CA VAL A 69 7.41 3.05 9.66
C VAL A 69 7.39 4.17 8.63
N VAL A 70 6.46 5.11 8.81
CA VAL A 70 6.38 6.33 8.02
C VAL A 70 6.65 7.54 8.90
N SER A 71 7.36 8.52 8.35
CA SER A 71 7.72 9.76 9.04
C SER A 71 7.59 10.96 8.10
N ALA A 72 6.95 12.03 8.58
CA ALA A 72 6.89 13.30 7.88
C ALA A 72 8.16 14.11 8.17
N GLU A 73 8.77 14.63 7.11
CA GLU A 73 9.93 15.52 7.16
C GLU A 73 9.54 16.91 6.65
N SER A 74 10.33 17.93 6.98
CA SER A 74 10.20 19.27 6.41
C SER A 74 10.55 19.28 4.92
N GLY A 75 10.11 20.30 4.19
CA GLY A 75 10.38 20.45 2.76
C GLY A 75 9.51 19.56 1.87
N TYR A 76 8.29 19.28 2.31
CA TYR A 76 7.27 18.48 1.60
C TYR A 76 7.68 17.03 1.40
N LYS A 77 8.32 16.42 2.41
CA LYS A 77 8.86 15.05 2.30
C LYS A 77 8.18 14.10 3.26
N VAL A 78 7.96 12.88 2.78
CA VAL A 78 7.57 11.75 3.64
C VAL A 78 8.53 10.61 3.38
N THR A 79 9.18 10.15 4.44
CA THR A 79 10.14 9.06 4.39
C THR A 79 9.57 7.82 5.04
N LEU A 80 9.62 6.73 4.29
CA LEU A 80 9.29 5.40 4.75
C LEU A 80 10.59 4.66 5.02
N ARG A 81 10.64 3.95 6.14
CA ARG A 81 11.77 3.10 6.53
C ARG A 81 11.26 1.73 6.89
N TRP A 82 12.09 0.74 6.63
CA TRP A 82 11.85 -0.63 7.02
C TRP A 82 13.18 -1.31 7.30
N GLU A 83 13.10 -2.42 8.00
CA GLU A 83 14.24 -3.22 8.39
C GLU A 83 14.29 -4.54 7.61
N LEU A 84 15.43 -5.21 7.69
CA LEU A 84 15.51 -6.61 7.29
C LEU A 84 15.01 -7.46 8.45
N THR A 85 14.17 -8.44 8.14
CA THR A 85 13.79 -9.45 9.13
C THR A 85 15.04 -10.25 9.52
N PRO A 86 15.26 -10.52 10.82
CA PRO A 86 16.32 -11.42 11.26
C PRO A 86 16.07 -12.87 10.79
N ASP A 87 14.80 -13.23 10.58
CA ASP A 87 14.35 -14.59 10.20
C ASP A 87 13.79 -14.58 8.77
N ALA A 88 14.67 -14.37 7.79
CA ALA A 88 14.29 -14.35 6.39
C ALA A 88 13.88 -15.74 5.87
N GLU A 89 12.65 -15.85 5.35
CA GLU A 89 12.20 -17.04 4.62
C GLU A 89 12.97 -17.20 3.29
N LYS A 90 13.09 -18.43 2.78
CA LYS A 90 13.77 -18.70 1.49
C LYS A 90 13.20 -17.93 0.30
N CYS A 91 11.93 -17.54 0.38
CA CYS A 91 11.22 -16.78 -0.64
C CYS A 91 11.45 -15.25 -0.54
N THR A 92 12.03 -14.79 0.57
CA THR A 92 12.33 -13.38 0.83
C THR A 92 13.66 -13.02 0.21
N ARG A 93 13.65 -12.05 -0.71
CA ARG A 93 14.86 -11.66 -1.43
C ARG A 93 15.17 -10.19 -1.24
N MET A 94 16.45 -9.87 -1.27
CA MET A 94 16.97 -8.50 -1.13
C MET A 94 16.64 -7.60 -2.33
N ASP A 95 16.34 -8.22 -3.47
CA ASP A 95 15.92 -7.59 -4.73
C ASP A 95 14.39 -7.46 -4.87
N ASP A 96 13.61 -7.95 -3.89
CA ASP A 96 12.17 -7.71 -3.82
C ASP A 96 11.89 -6.21 -3.94
N LYS A 97 10.93 -5.84 -4.77
CA LYS A 97 10.54 -4.46 -5.05
C LYS A 97 9.50 -3.98 -4.06
N VAL A 98 9.71 -2.77 -3.56
CA VAL A 98 8.77 -2.06 -2.71
C VAL A 98 7.66 -1.45 -3.56
N ILE A 99 6.42 -1.68 -3.15
CA ILE A 99 5.25 -0.99 -3.67
C ILE A 99 4.65 -0.17 -2.54
N LEU A 100 4.43 1.12 -2.81
CA LEU A 100 3.78 2.04 -1.87
C LEU A 100 2.44 2.49 -2.43
N ALA A 101 1.49 2.68 -1.53
CA ALA A 101 0.28 3.41 -1.82
C ALA A 101 0.05 4.44 -0.71
N CYS A 102 -0.46 5.62 -1.07
CA CYS A 102 -0.94 6.59 -0.10
C CYS A 102 -2.35 7.04 -0.45
N TYR A 103 -3.20 7.20 0.55
CA TYR A 103 -4.50 7.84 0.44
C TYR A 103 -4.39 9.27 0.97
N ASP A 104 -4.84 10.22 0.18
CA ASP A 104 -4.99 11.61 0.56
C ASP A 104 -6.44 11.81 1.04
N ALA A 105 -6.63 12.15 2.32
CA ALA A 105 -7.96 12.31 2.91
C ALA A 105 -8.71 13.55 2.40
N GLU A 106 -7.98 14.60 2.05
CA GLU A 106 -8.49 15.89 1.57
C GLU A 106 -9.08 15.75 0.16
N THR A 107 -8.39 15.01 -0.71
CA THR A 107 -8.82 14.80 -2.10
C THR A 107 -9.59 13.49 -2.29
N GLY A 108 -9.52 12.58 -1.31
CA GLY A 108 -10.15 11.26 -1.34
C GLY A 108 -9.57 10.33 -2.40
N LYS A 109 -8.27 10.45 -2.71
CA LYS A 109 -7.62 9.73 -3.82
C LYS A 109 -6.42 8.92 -3.36
N PHE A 110 -6.22 7.78 -4.03
CA PHE A 110 -4.97 7.02 -3.93
C PHE A 110 -3.93 7.47 -4.95
N THR A 111 -2.68 7.51 -4.49
CA THR A 111 -1.49 7.52 -5.33
C THR A 111 -0.71 6.24 -5.09
N THR A 112 -0.17 5.63 -6.16
CA THR A 112 0.61 4.40 -6.08
C THR A 112 2.00 4.63 -6.64
N TYR A 113 3.02 4.28 -5.88
CA TYR A 113 4.41 4.32 -6.31
C TYR A 113 4.93 2.90 -6.50
N ARG A 114 5.37 2.59 -7.72
CA ARG A 114 5.72 1.22 -8.12
C ARG A 114 7.23 1.04 -8.22
N LYS A 115 7.73 -0.07 -7.67
CA LYS A 115 9.14 -0.47 -7.76
C LYS A 115 10.08 0.66 -7.34
N VAL A 116 9.72 1.37 -6.28
CA VAL A 116 10.39 2.59 -5.82
C VAL A 116 11.79 2.32 -5.28
N ALA A 117 11.97 1.14 -4.70
CA ALA A 117 13.20 0.70 -4.10
C ALA A 117 13.24 -0.84 -4.06
N CYS A 118 14.42 -1.40 -3.83
CA CYS A 118 14.57 -2.80 -3.43
C CYS A 118 14.42 -2.93 -1.92
N ARG A 119 14.07 -4.12 -1.41
CA ARG A 119 14.03 -4.43 0.03
C ARG A 119 15.34 -4.06 0.73
N SER A 120 16.47 -4.26 0.06
CA SER A 120 17.80 -3.88 0.55
C SER A 120 18.05 -2.37 0.72
N ALA A 121 17.19 -1.51 0.20
CA ALA A 121 17.36 -0.06 0.33
C ALA A 121 17.00 0.48 1.73
N LEU A 122 16.15 -0.25 2.47
CA LEU A 122 15.70 0.05 3.85
C LEU A 122 14.97 1.39 4.05
N SER A 123 14.92 2.23 3.02
CA SER A 123 14.21 3.49 3.04
C SER A 123 13.82 3.95 1.65
N TYR A 124 12.78 4.76 1.59
CA TYR A 124 12.40 5.51 0.40
C TYR A 124 11.70 6.80 0.80
N THR A 125 12.07 7.91 0.16
CA THR A 125 11.48 9.23 0.40
C THR A 125 10.61 9.61 -0.79
N VAL A 126 9.40 10.07 -0.49
CA VAL A 126 8.49 10.68 -1.46
C VAL A 126 8.56 12.19 -1.28
N ASP A 127 8.95 12.88 -2.35
CA ASP A 127 8.85 14.33 -2.45
C ASP A 127 7.47 14.73 -2.97
N PHE A 128 6.81 15.62 -2.23
CA PHE A 128 5.54 16.24 -2.61
C PHE A 128 5.77 17.65 -3.13
N ILE A 129 4.84 18.11 -3.98
CA ILE A 129 4.75 19.54 -4.32
C ILE A 129 4.04 20.30 -3.20
N SER A 130 4.27 21.61 -3.12
CA SER A 130 3.74 22.47 -2.05
C SER A 130 2.22 22.49 -1.93
N TRP A 131 1.48 22.08 -2.97
CA TRP A 131 0.01 21.97 -2.92
C TRP A 131 -0.50 20.92 -1.94
N TYR A 132 0.33 19.95 -1.55
CA TYR A 132 -0.05 18.93 -0.56
C TYR A 132 0.25 19.35 0.87
N ALA A 133 0.79 20.55 1.11
CA ALA A 133 1.11 21.01 2.45
C ALA A 133 -0.12 20.94 3.38
N GLY A 134 0.03 20.26 4.50
CA GLY A 134 -1.05 20.05 5.48
C GLY A 134 -2.01 18.91 5.18
N HIS A 135 -1.86 18.20 4.04
CA HIS A 135 -2.70 17.03 3.75
C HIS A 135 -2.28 15.84 4.61
N ASP A 136 -3.27 15.09 5.08
CA ASP A 136 -3.08 13.86 5.83
C ASP A 136 -3.01 12.67 4.87
N MET A 137 -1.81 12.10 4.76
CA MET A 137 -1.52 10.98 3.89
C MET A 137 -1.49 9.68 4.69
N TYR A 138 -2.31 8.71 4.30
CA TYR A 138 -2.39 7.39 4.93
C TYR A 138 -1.63 6.37 4.09
N TRP A 139 -0.65 5.71 4.67
CA TRP A 139 0.37 4.97 3.93
C TRP A 139 0.24 3.47 4.05
N TYR A 140 0.57 2.80 2.94
CA TYR A 140 0.57 1.36 2.83
C TYR A 140 1.81 0.89 2.08
N ILE A 141 2.34 -0.26 2.50
CA ILE A 141 3.48 -0.92 1.87
C ILE A 141 3.18 -2.39 1.62
N PHE A 142 3.72 -2.91 0.52
CA PHE A 142 3.87 -4.34 0.31
C PHE A 142 5.06 -4.61 -0.61
N MET A 143 5.57 -5.83 -0.55
CA MET A 143 6.75 -6.29 -1.27
C MET A 143 6.34 -7.20 -2.42
N VAL A 144 7.06 -7.11 -3.53
CA VAL A 144 6.84 -7.94 -4.71
C VAL A 144 8.19 -8.42 -5.22
N SER A 145 8.39 -9.72 -5.33
CA SER A 145 9.61 -10.28 -5.94
C SER A 145 9.90 -9.68 -7.32
N ASP A 146 11.17 -9.63 -7.73
CA ASP A 146 11.57 -8.99 -8.98
C ASP A 146 10.83 -9.53 -10.22
N ASN A 147 10.52 -10.83 -10.22
CA ASN A 147 9.75 -11.51 -11.26
C ASN A 147 8.21 -11.37 -11.13
N GLY A 148 7.71 -10.70 -10.09
CA GLY A 148 6.29 -10.44 -9.84
C GLY A 148 5.48 -11.63 -9.32
N LYS A 149 6.11 -12.78 -9.02
CA LYS A 149 5.39 -14.02 -8.67
C LYS A 149 5.11 -14.21 -7.19
N LEU A 150 5.94 -13.62 -6.33
CA LEU A 150 5.75 -13.60 -4.88
C LEU A 150 5.38 -12.20 -4.43
N ILE A 151 4.35 -12.12 -3.59
CA ILE A 151 3.79 -10.85 -3.10
C ILE A 151 3.58 -10.95 -1.59
N SER A 152 3.86 -9.90 -0.83
CA SER A 152 3.52 -9.86 0.60
C SER A 152 2.10 -9.33 0.82
N GLU A 153 1.55 -9.60 2.01
CA GLU A 153 0.34 -8.92 2.47
C GLU A 153 0.57 -7.40 2.57
N THR A 154 -0.52 -6.65 2.51
CA THR A 154 -0.51 -5.19 2.65
C THR A 154 -0.34 -4.85 4.12
N GLU A 155 0.59 -3.94 4.39
CA GLU A 155 0.80 -3.38 5.72
C GLU A 155 0.38 -1.91 5.71
N TYR A 156 -0.45 -1.52 6.68
CA TYR A 156 -0.83 -0.14 6.91
C TYR A 156 0.17 0.49 7.87
N LEU A 157 0.77 1.61 7.47
CA LEU A 157 1.85 2.26 8.21
C LEU A 157 1.39 3.43 9.08
N GLY A 158 0.11 3.79 9.01
CA GLY A 158 -0.41 4.97 9.68
C GLY A 158 -0.52 6.20 8.77
N MET A 159 -0.69 7.34 9.44
CA MET A 159 -0.89 8.65 8.80
C MET A 159 0.34 9.54 9.01
N ALA A 160 0.69 10.29 7.97
CA ALA A 160 1.73 11.31 8.00
C ALA A 160 1.26 12.57 7.27
N THR A 161 1.20 13.68 7.99
CA THR A 161 0.87 15.00 7.41
C THR A 161 2.06 15.56 6.65
N VAL A 162 1.85 16.02 5.41
CA VAL A 162 2.91 16.65 4.61
C VAL A 162 3.27 18.02 5.19
N ARG A 163 4.53 18.22 5.56
CA ARG A 163 5.02 19.46 6.20
C ARG A 163 5.83 20.30 5.23
N ALA A 164 5.70 21.62 5.34
CA ALA A 164 6.56 22.56 4.63
C ALA A 164 8.01 22.51 5.14
#